data_AF-S2Z2M1-F1
#
_entry.id   AF-S2Z2M1-F1
#
_cell.length_a   1.000
_cell.length_b   1.000
_cell.length_c   1.000
_cell.angle_alpha   90.00
_cell.angle_beta   90.00
_cell.angle_gamma   90.00
#
_symmetry.space_group_name_H-M   'P 1'
#
loop_
_entity.id
_entity.type
_entity.pdbx_description
1 polymer ?
#
loop_
_entity_poly.entity_id
_entity_poly.type
_entity_poly.pdbx_seq_one_letter_code
_entity_poly.pdbx_strand_id
1 'polypeptide(L)' 'MYGYLWRALPGPTWVKAIILIALAVAVFFLLMEVIFPWLSSIMPYNDVSVKH' A
#
# COMPACT_ATOMS: atom_id res chain seq x y z
N MET A 1 -18.27 -11.86 -19.19
CA MET A 1 -17.85 -12.15 -17.80
C MET A 1 -16.73 -11.23 -17.26
N TYR A 2 -16.54 -10.01 -17.80
CA TYR A 2 -15.79 -8.91 -17.13
C TYR A 2 -16.67 -7.67 -16.85
N GLY A 3 -17.90 -7.66 -17.38
CA GLY A 3 -18.79 -6.50 -17.30
C GLY A 3 -19.36 -6.21 -15.92
N TYR A 4 -19.34 -7.16 -14.98
CA TYR A 4 -19.92 -6.96 -13.64
C TYR A 4 -19.00 -6.11 -12.76
N LEU A 5 -17.69 -6.36 -12.75
CA LEU A 5 -16.72 -5.50 -12.06
C LEU A 5 -16.69 -4.08 -12.65
N TRP A 6 -16.80 -3.96 -13.98
CA TRP A 6 -16.83 -2.66 -14.65
C TRP A 6 -18.15 -1.90 -14.46
N ARG A 7 -19.24 -2.53 -13.98
CA ARG A 7 -20.52 -1.87 -13.70
C ARG A 7 -20.72 -1.52 -12.22
N ALA A 8 -19.99 -2.17 -11.31
CA ALA A 8 -20.03 -1.88 -9.88
C ALA A 8 -19.32 -0.57 -9.50
N LEU A 9 -18.35 -0.15 -10.31
CA LEU A 9 -17.62 1.10 -10.10
C LEU A 9 -18.40 2.27 -10.72
N PRO A 10 -18.87 3.26 -9.94
CA PRO A 10 -19.59 4.41 -10.46
C PRO A 10 -18.64 5.30 -11.27
N GLY A 11 -19.13 5.78 -12.42
CA GLY A 11 -18.45 6.79 -13.23
C GLY A 11 -17.69 6.26 -14.46
N PRO A 12 -17.23 7.19 -15.31
CA PRO A 12 -16.50 6.90 -16.54
C PRO A 12 -15.16 6.21 -16.28
N THR A 13 -14.59 5.57 -17.31
CA THR A 13 -13.34 4.78 -17.25
C THR A 13 -12.18 5.51 -16.56
N TRP A 14 -12.06 6.83 -16.72
CA TRP A 14 -11.04 7.64 -16.07
C TRP A 14 -11.22 7.78 -14.55
N VAL A 15 -12.46 7.84 -14.04
CA VAL A 15 -12.72 7.87 -12.59
C VAL A 15 -12.26 6.58 -11.93
N LYS A 16 -12.48 5.44 -12.59
CA LYS A 16 -12.02 4.12 -12.12
C LYS A 16 -10.50 4.05 -12.05
N ALA A 17 -9.82 4.59 -13.04
CA ALA A 17 -8.36 4.69 -13.04
C ALA A 17 -7.86 5.53 -11.86
N ILE A 18 -8.49 6.70 -11.60
CA ILE A 18 -8.13 7.54 -10.45
C ILE A 18 -8.35 6.80 -9.13
N ILE A 19 -9.48 6.10 -8.97
CA ILE A 19 -9.76 5.32 -7.74
C ILE A 19 -8.71 4.22 -7.54
N LEU A 20 -8.33 3.50 -8.60
CA LEU A 20 -7.28 2.48 -8.52
C LEU A 20 -5.92 3.06 -8.17
N ILE A 21 -5.57 4.20 -8.76
CA ILE A 21 -4.32 4.91 -8.44
C ILE A 21 -4.34 5.36 -6.98
N ALA A 22 -5.44 5.96 -6.51
CA ALA A 22 -5.59 6.39 -5.14
C ALA A 22 -5.48 5.22 -4.15
N LEU A 23 -6.08 4.06 -4.46
CA LEU A 23 -5.92 2.84 -3.68
C LEU A 23 -4.48 2.34 -3.66
N ALA A 24 -3.81 2.32 -4.81
CA ALA A 24 -2.40 1.90 -4.88
C ALA A 24 -1.50 2.82 -4.04
N VAL A 25 -1.72 4.13 -4.12
CA VAL A 25 -1.02 5.12 -3.30
C VAL A 25 -1.31 4.91 -1.82
N ALA A 26 -2.58 4.72 -1.44
CA ALA A 26 -2.95 4.47 -0.05
C ALA A 26 -2.28 3.20 0.52
N VAL A 27 -2.24 2.11 -0.26
CA VAL A 27 -1.54 0.87 0.13
C VAL A 27 -0.03 1.09 0.23
N PHE A 28 0.55 1.84 -0.70
CA PHE A 28 1.98 2.19 -0.65
C PHE A 28 2.33 2.97 0.62
N PHE A 29 1.55 4.00 0.96
CA PHE A 29 1.73 4.76 2.20
C PHE A 29 1.53 3.89 3.44
N LEU A 30 0.50 3.04 3.47
CA LEU A 30 0.27 2.11 4.58
C LEU A 30 1.48 1.17 4.80
N LEU A 31 2.04 0.64 3.71
CA LEU A 31 3.23 -0.20 3.77
C LEU A 31 4.43 0.56 4.32
N MET A 32 4.65 1.80 3.87
CA MET A 32 5.81 2.59 4.26
C MET A 32 5.70 3.19 5.67
N GLU A 33 4.54 3.69 6.07
CA GLU A 33 4.35 4.37 7.36
C GLU A 33 4.00 3.41 8.50
N VAL A 34 3.39 2.26 8.23
CA VAL A 34 2.90 1.34 9.28
C VAL A 34 3.65 0.02 9.25
N ILE A 35 3.65 -0.66 8.10
CA ILE A 35 4.23 -2.01 8.01
C ILE A 35 5.74 -1.98 8.13
N PHE A 36 6.41 -1.03 7.46
CA PHE A 36 7.86 -0.95 7.46
C PHE A 36 8.45 -0.64 8.85
N PRO A 37 7.91 0.32 9.64
CA PRO A 37 8.39 0.56 11.00
C PRO A 37 8.08 -0.59 11.95
N TRP A 38 6.92 -1.25 11.77
CA TRP A 38 6.59 -2.44 12.54
C TRP A 38 7.57 -3.58 12.26
N LEU A 39 7.84 -3.87 10.97
CA LEU A 39 8.82 -4.88 10.57
C LEU A 39 10.22 -4.54 11.05
N SER A 40 10.64 -3.28 10.92
CA SER A 40 11.97 -2.86 11.36
C SER A 40 12.13 -3.11 12.86
N SER A 41 11.13 -2.84 13.69
CA SER A 41 11.21 -3.08 15.14
C SER A 41 11.47 -4.55 15.53
N ILE A 42 11.10 -5.50 14.66
CA ILE A 42 11.25 -6.94 14.89
C ILE A 42 12.52 -7.49 14.21
N MET A 43 13.14 -6.71 13.30
CA MET A 43 14.28 -7.18 12.55
C MET A 43 15.53 -7.34 13.44
N PRO A 44 16.17 -8.51 13.44
CA PRO A 44 17.30 -8.83 14.32
C PRO A 44 18.61 -8.10 13.95
N TYR A 45 18.57 -7.21 12.96
CA TYR A 45 19.71 -6.44 12.46
C TYR A 45 19.74 -4.99 12.97
N ASN A 46 18.71 -4.55 13.71
CA ASN A 46 18.65 -3.18 14.25
C ASN A 46 19.56 -2.95 15.47
N ASP A 47 20.13 -4.02 16.03
CA ASP A 47 21.17 -3.92 17.04
C ASP A 47 22.51 -3.57 16.37
N VAL A 48 22.77 -2.27 16.14
CA VAL A 48 24.12 -1.79 15.88
C VAL A 48 24.94 -1.99 17.15
N SER A 49 25.48 -3.20 17.31
CA SER A 49 26.43 -3.56 18.36
C SER A 49 27.73 -2.77 18.15
N VAL A 50 27.71 -1.46 18.43
CA VAL A 50 28.91 -0.66 18.69
C VAL A 50 29.41 -1.12 20.04
N LYS A 51 30.20 -2.21 20.05
CA LYS A 51 30.94 -2.66 21.21
C LYS A 51 32.04 -1.62 21.46
N HIS A 52 31.83 -0.77 22.46
CA HIS A 52 32.90 -0.03 23.13
C HIS A 52 33.66 -0.97 24.08
#